data_AF-A0A091E7H3-F1
#
_entry.id   AF-A0A091E7H3-F1
#
_cell.length_a   1.000
_cell.length_b   1.000
_cell.length_c   1.000
_cell.angle_alpha   90.00
_cell.angle_beta   90.00
_cell.angle_gamma   90.00
#
_symmetry.space_group_name_H-M   'P 1'
#
loop_
_entity.id
_entity.type
_entity.pdbx_description
1 polymer ?
#
loop_
_entity_poly.entity_id
_entity_poly.type
_entity_poly.pdbx_seq_one_letter_code
_entity_poly.pdbx_strand_id
1 'polypeptide(L)'
;MVFYFTSNAVAAVYTIYMGKDKYENEDLIKYGWPEDVWWAGNPLGIPERSRSRREFRPQGQTMDDIPKEVLSDCAHLVKANSIQGCKLSSVTVVYTPWSNLRKTPDMDVGQIGFHRQKDV
;
A
#
# COMPACT_ATOMS: atom_id res chain seq x y z
N MET A 1 5.93 -15.27 -1.91
CA MET A 1 5.88 -15.17 -0.45
C MET A 1 5.36 -13.79 -0.07
N VAL A 2 4.30 -13.75 0.74
CA VAL A 2 3.77 -12.52 1.34
C VAL A 2 4.31 -12.39 2.76
N PHE A 3 4.82 -11.21 3.08
CA PHE A 3 5.18 -10.80 4.44
C PHE A 3 3.99 -10.11 5.09
N TYR A 4 3.86 -10.25 6.41
CA TYR A 4 2.92 -9.47 7.19
C TYR A 4 3.64 -8.79 8.36
N PHE A 5 3.19 -7.60 8.69
CA PHE A 5 3.69 -6.78 9.79
C PHE A 5 2.52 -6.27 10.60
N THR A 6 2.73 -6.03 11.89
CA THR A 6 1.76 -5.38 12.76
C THR A 6 2.36 -4.10 13.31
N SER A 7 1.69 -2.97 13.10
CA SER A 7 2.04 -1.71 13.75
C SER A 7 1.23 -1.57 15.03
N ASN A 8 1.96 -1.40 16.14
CA ASN A 8 1.45 -1.09 17.47
C ASN A 8 1.68 0.39 17.83
N ALA A 9 1.90 1.24 16.82
CA ALA A 9 2.13 2.68 17.04
C ALA A 9 0.97 3.35 17.77
N VAL A 10 -0.26 2.85 17.57
CA VAL A 10 -1.45 3.28 18.31
C VAL A 10 -2.16 2.11 18.97
N ALA A 11 -3.13 2.41 19.83
CA ALA A 11 -3.93 1.39 20.53
C ALA A 11 -4.68 0.42 19.57
N ALA A 12 -4.93 0.84 18.33
CA ALA A 12 -5.47 -0.02 17.29
C ALA A 12 -4.33 -0.74 16.55
N VAL A 13 -4.44 -2.06 16.40
CA VAL A 13 -3.46 -2.86 15.66
C VAL A 13 -3.69 -2.73 14.16
N TYR A 14 -2.64 -2.35 13.42
CA TYR A 14 -2.68 -2.27 11.96
C TYR A 14 -1.88 -3.41 11.39
N THR A 15 -2.52 -4.23 10.55
CA THR A 15 -1.83 -5.27 9.80
C THR A 15 -1.37 -4.70 8.46
N ILE A 16 -0.18 -5.08 8.01
CA ILE A 16 0.42 -4.58 6.78
C ILE A 16 0.91 -5.80 6.03
N TYR A 17 0.42 -6.01 4.80
CA TYR A 17 0.82 -7.13 3.95
C TYR A 17 1.71 -6.64 2.82
N MET A 18 2.87 -7.24 2.67
CA MET A 18 3.78 -6.89 1.61
C MET A 18 4.13 -8.11 0.78
N GLY A 19 3.89 -8.05 -0.54
CA GLY A 19 4.39 -9.06 -1.44
C GLY A 19 5.90 -8.95 -1.54
N LYS A 20 6.59 -10.10 -1.55
CA LYS A 20 8.04 -10.15 -1.80
C LYS A 20 8.42 -9.52 -3.14
N ASP A 21 7.54 -9.62 -4.12
CA ASP A 21 7.76 -9.12 -5.47
C ASP A 21 6.45 -8.67 -6.13
N LYS A 22 6.57 -8.21 -7.38
CA LYS A 22 5.46 -7.71 -8.18
C LYS A 22 4.35 -8.73 -8.44
N TYR A 23 4.63 -10.04 -8.43
CA TYR A 23 3.64 -11.09 -8.68
C TYR A 23 2.78 -11.32 -7.43
N GLU A 24 3.43 -11.43 -6.27
CA GLU A 24 2.74 -11.54 -4.98
C GLU A 24 1.87 -10.30 -4.69
N ASN A 25 2.32 -9.13 -5.15
CA ASN A 25 1.54 -7.91 -5.08
C ASN A 25 0.29 -7.93 -5.98
N GLU A 26 0.33 -8.58 -7.15
CA GLU A 26 -0.88 -8.77 -7.97
C GLU A 26 -1.89 -9.66 -7.24
N ASP A 27 -1.44 -10.73 -6.58
CA ASP A 27 -2.31 -11.58 -5.78
C ASP A 27 -2.88 -10.81 -4.58
N LEU A 28 -2.08 -9.98 -3.91
CA LEU A 28 -2.56 -9.10 -2.84
C LEU A 28 -3.60 -8.10 -3.31
N ILE A 29 -3.51 -7.59 -4.54
CA ILE A 29 -4.56 -6.73 -5.12
C ILE A 29 -5.80 -7.57 -5.43
N LYS A 30 -5.63 -8.76 -6.00
CA LYS A 30 -6.74 -9.64 -6.38
C LYS A 30 -7.58 -10.09 -5.18
N TYR A 31 -6.94 -10.35 -4.05
CA TYR A 31 -7.57 -10.73 -2.77
C TYR A 31 -7.72 -9.53 -1.81
N GLY A 32 -7.81 -8.32 -2.37
CA GLY A 32 -8.08 -7.08 -1.65
C GLY A 32 -9.53 -6.96 -1.19
N TRP A 33 -9.73 -6.27 -0.08
CA TRP A 33 -11.05 -5.88 0.42
C TRP A 33 -11.28 -4.40 0.12
N PRO A 34 -12.54 -3.95 -0.09
CA PRO A 34 -12.85 -2.53 -0.30
C PRO A 34 -12.37 -1.60 0.83
N GLU A 35 -12.23 -2.15 2.04
CA GLU A 35 -11.79 -1.42 3.22
C GLU A 35 -10.27 -1.21 3.28
N ASP A 36 -9.51 -1.88 2.41
CA ASP A 36 -8.05 -1.83 2.42
C ASP A 36 -7.49 -0.55 1.82
N VAL A 37 -6.29 -0.18 2.28
CA VAL A 37 -5.53 0.94 1.75
C VAL A 37 -4.29 0.42 1.06
N TRP A 38 -4.12 0.83 -0.18
CA TRP A 38 -2.98 0.47 -1.00
C TRP A 38 -1.93 1.57 -0.96
N TRP A 39 -0.67 1.18 -0.74
CA TRP A 39 0.45 2.10 -0.65
C TRP A 39 1.42 1.87 -1.82
N ALA A 40 1.80 2.95 -2.49
CA ALA A 40 2.68 2.88 -3.65
C ALA A 40 3.71 4.03 -3.62
N GLY A 41 4.93 3.77 -4.09
CA GLY A 41 5.92 4.82 -4.32
C GLY A 41 5.67 5.54 -5.65
N ASN A 42 5.71 6.88 -5.66
CA ASN A 42 5.58 7.74 -6.84
C ASN A 42 6.91 8.53 -7.06
N PRO A 43 7.35 8.92 -8.29
CA PRO A 43 6.76 8.77 -9.63
C PRO A 43 7.67 8.11 -10.70
N LEU A 44 8.54 7.16 -10.35
CA LEU A 44 9.56 6.63 -11.29
C LEU A 44 9.43 5.15 -11.64
N GLY A 45 8.21 4.61 -11.69
CA GLY A 45 7.99 3.27 -12.23
C GLY A 45 8.69 2.17 -11.43
N ILE A 46 8.86 2.36 -10.12
CA ILE A 46 9.50 1.37 -9.26
C ILE A 46 8.41 0.36 -8.86
N PRO A 47 8.53 -0.92 -9.22
CA PRO A 47 7.44 -1.90 -9.12
C PRO A 47 7.22 -2.49 -7.72
N GLU A 48 7.86 -1.97 -6.67
CA GLU A 48 7.53 -2.39 -5.30
C GLU A 48 6.36 -1.62 -4.73
N ARG A 49 5.26 -2.34 -4.62
CA ARG A 49 4.01 -1.91 -4.02
C ARG A 49 3.88 -2.61 -2.66
N SER A 50 3.29 -1.96 -1.66
CA SER A 50 3.00 -2.60 -0.36
C SER A 50 1.54 -2.35 -0.01
N ARG A 51 0.85 -3.37 0.53
CA ARG A 51 -0.55 -3.26 0.96
C ARG A 51 -0.58 -3.04 2.46
N SER A 52 -1.34 -2.06 2.95
CA SER A 52 -1.61 -1.98 4.38
C SER A 52 -3.08 -2.27 4.61
N ARG A 53 -3.37 -3.39 5.28
CA ARG A 53 -4.73 -3.80 5.62
C ARG A 53 -4.88 -3.74 7.11
N ARG A 54 -5.59 -2.72 7.59
CA ARG A 54 -6.04 -2.72 8.97
C ARG A 54 -6.97 -3.92 9.15
N GLU A 55 -6.53 -4.98 9.83
CA GLU A 55 -7.38 -6.13 10.17
C GLU A 55 -8.59 -5.73 11.04
N PHE A 56 -8.54 -4.53 11.62
CA PHE A 56 -9.58 -3.98 12.44
C PHE A 56 -9.85 -2.52 12.06
N ARG A 57 -10.47 -2.27 10.91
CA ARG A 57 -11.33 -1.09 10.81
C ARG A 57 -12.64 -1.46 11.51
N PRO A 58 -12.93 -0.93 12.71
CA PRO A 58 -14.32 -0.92 13.15
C PRO A 58 -15.12 -0.21 12.05
N GLN A 59 -16.24 -0.81 11.64
CA GLN A 59 -17.10 -0.31 10.57
C GLN A 59 -17.34 1.20 10.78
N GLY A 60 -16.80 2.04 9.90
CA GLY A 60 -16.99 3.49 9.94
C GLY A 60 -15.74 4.38 10.00
N GLN A 61 -14.53 3.85 10.19
CA GLN A 61 -13.33 4.69 10.06
C GLN A 61 -12.94 4.94 8.59
N THR A 62 -12.69 6.20 8.25
CA THR A 62 -12.28 6.65 6.92
C THR A 62 -10.76 6.63 6.75
N MET A 63 -10.25 6.85 5.53
CA MET A 63 -8.81 6.95 5.27
C MET A 63 -8.17 8.08 6.08
N ASP A 64 -8.93 9.15 6.33
CA ASP A 64 -8.51 10.32 7.10
C ASP A 64 -8.30 10.04 8.60
N ASP A 65 -8.87 8.93 9.11
CA ASP A 65 -8.71 8.51 10.51
C ASP A 65 -7.42 7.70 10.76
N ILE A 66 -6.55 7.52 9.75
CA ILE A 66 -5.27 6.84 9.96
C ILE A 66 -4.30 7.80 10.67
N PRO A 67 -3.79 7.44 11.87
CA PRO A 67 -2.86 8.27 12.61
C PRO A 67 -1.54 8.39 11.87
N LYS A 68 -0.92 9.57 11.99
CA LYS A 68 0.32 9.92 11.27
C LYS A 68 1.47 8.96 11.54
N GLU A 69 1.52 8.35 12.72
CA GLU A 69 2.54 7.37 13.08
C GLU A 69 2.44 6.11 12.22
N VAL A 70 1.23 5.61 11.99
CA VAL A 70 0.99 4.48 11.09
C VAL A 70 1.29 4.86 9.64
N LEU A 71 0.94 6.08 9.21
CA LEU A 71 1.29 6.56 7.87
C LEU A 71 2.83 6.56 7.69
N SER A 72 3.56 7.01 8.71
CA SER A 72 5.01 7.01 8.75
C SER A 72 5.60 5.60 8.69
N ASP A 73 5.08 4.66 9.49
CA ASP A 73 5.49 3.26 9.45
C ASP A 73 5.29 2.65 8.05
N CYS A 74 4.11 2.87 7.45
CA CYS A 74 3.82 2.40 6.10
C CYS A 74 4.77 3.01 5.07
N ALA A 75 5.04 4.31 5.16
CA ALA A 75 5.95 5.00 4.24
C ALA A 75 7.40 4.51 4.38
N HIS A 76 7.88 4.30 5.60
CA HIS A 76 9.20 3.71 5.86
C HIS A 76 9.28 2.28 5.32
N LEU A 77 8.23 1.49 5.48
CA LEU A 77 8.19 0.11 5.00
C LEU A 77 8.19 0.05 3.47
N VAL A 78 7.42 0.92 2.79
CA VAL A 78 7.45 1.06 1.33
C VAL A 78 8.84 1.50 0.85
N LYS A 79 9.45 2.49 1.52
CA LYS A 79 10.79 2.97 1.17
C LYS A 79 11.84 1.87 1.33
N ALA A 80 11.89 1.24 2.50
CA ALA A 80 12.91 0.25 2.86
C ALA A 80 12.88 -0.96 1.92
N ASN A 81 11.70 -1.33 1.46
CA ASN A 81 11.51 -2.48 0.60
C ASN A 81 11.42 -2.12 -0.89
N SER A 82 11.65 -0.88 -1.27
CA SER A 82 11.75 -0.48 -2.68
C SER A 82 13.18 -0.64 -3.21
N ILE A 83 13.37 -1.32 -4.34
CA ILE A 83 14.67 -1.60 -4.98
C ILE A 83 15.46 -0.30 -5.21
N GLN A 84 14.79 0.74 -5.68
CA GLN A 84 15.39 2.06 -5.92
C GLN A 84 15.13 3.01 -4.76
N GLY A 85 13.94 2.96 -4.15
CA GLY A 85 13.55 3.87 -3.07
C GLY A 85 14.39 3.73 -1.80
N CYS A 86 14.91 2.53 -1.50
CA CYS A 86 15.76 2.31 -0.33
C CYS A 86 17.09 3.07 -0.40
N LYS A 87 17.54 3.42 -1.61
CA LYS A 87 18.80 4.16 -1.86
C LYS A 87 18.61 5.68 -1.87
N LEU A 88 17.36 6.15 -1.95
CA LEU A 88 17.05 7.57 -2.01
C LEU A 88 16.98 8.17 -0.60
N SER A 89 17.38 9.43 -0.47
CA SER A 89 17.27 10.17 0.79
C SER A 89 15.81 10.34 1.21
N SER A 90 14.94 10.64 0.25
CA SER A 90 13.50 10.76 0.42
C SER A 90 12.76 10.11 -0.75
N VAL A 91 11.58 9.55 -0.48
CA VAL A 91 10.67 9.00 -1.49
C VAL A 91 9.28 9.54 -1.23
N THR A 92 8.53 9.82 -2.30
CA THR A 92 7.12 10.16 -2.19
C THR A 92 6.32 8.87 -2.16
N VAL A 93 5.59 8.64 -1.07
CA VAL A 93 4.67 7.52 -0.94
C VAL A 93 3.25 8.06 -1.06
N VAL A 94 2.49 7.48 -1.98
CA VAL A 94 1.06 7.74 -2.18
C VAL A 94 0.25 6.60 -1.59
N TYR A 95 -0.97 6.89 -1.15
CA TYR A 95 -1.87 5.90 -0.60
C TYR A 95 -3.28 6.14 -1.08
N THR A 96 -3.95 5.08 -1.51
CA THR A 96 -5.30 5.12 -2.09
C THR A 96 -6.13 3.99 -1.52
N PRO A 97 -7.46 4.13 -1.40
CA PRO A 97 -8.32 2.99 -1.13
C PRO A 97 -8.20 1.95 -2.25
N TRP A 98 -8.31 0.66 -1.87
CA TRP A 98 -8.24 -0.46 -2.82
C TRP A 98 -9.32 -0.35 -3.91
N SER A 99 -10.51 0.14 -3.57
CA SER A 99 -11.60 0.37 -4.54
C SER A 99 -11.28 1.38 -5.65
N ASN A 100 -10.25 2.21 -5.48
CA ASN A 100 -9.81 3.16 -6.51
C ASN A 100 -8.70 2.58 -7.40
N LEU A 101 -8.15 1.41 -7.08
CA LEU A 101 -7.19 0.72 -7.94
C LEU A 101 -7.87 0.21 -9.20
N ARG A 102 -7.29 0.53 -10.35
CA ARG A 102 -7.72 0.02 -11.65
C ARG A 102 -6.65 -0.90 -12.22
N LYS A 103 -6.97 -2.17 -12.41
CA LYS A 103 -6.13 -3.11 -13.15
C LYS A 103 -6.84 -3.54 -14.42
N THR A 104 -6.25 -3.27 -15.58
CA THR A 104 -6.74 -3.79 -16.87
C THR A 104 -5.87 -4.97 -17.33
N PRO A 105 -6.41 -5.88 -18.17
CA PRO A 105 -5.66 -7.04 -18.66
C PRO A 105 -4.40 -6.65 -19.46
N ASP A 106 -4.44 -5.49 -20.12
CA ASP A 106 -3.33 -4.96 -20.93
C ASP A 106 -2.17 -4.37 -20.10
N MET A 107 -2.29 -4.32 -18.76
CA MET A 107 -1.27 -3.75 -17.89
C MET A 107 -0.27 -4.80 -17.43
N ASP A 108 1.02 -4.46 -17.50
CA ASP A 108 2.10 -5.32 -17.07
C ASP A 108 1.96 -5.74 -15.59
N VAL A 109 2.44 -6.94 -15.26
CA VAL A 109 2.62 -7.37 -13.87
C VAL A 109 3.57 -6.38 -13.20
N GLY A 110 3.10 -5.66 -12.19
CA GLY A 110 3.84 -4.51 -11.67
C GLY A 110 3.03 -3.21 -11.69
N GLN A 111 2.09 -3.10 -12.61
CA GLN A 111 1.48 -1.83 -12.94
C GLN A 111 0.06 -1.73 -12.38
N ILE A 112 -0.25 -0.62 -11.70
CA ILE A 112 -1.61 -0.26 -11.30
C ILE A 112 -1.99 1.06 -11.94
N GLY A 113 -3.26 1.18 -12.32
CA GLY A 113 -3.89 2.46 -12.64
C GLY A 113 -4.75 2.91 -11.47
N PHE A 114 -5.29 4.11 -11.59
CA PHE A 114 -6.26 4.65 -10.64
C PHE A 114 -7.53 5.02 -11.41
N HIS A 115 -8.70 4.74 -10.84
CA HIS A 115 -9.98 5.17 -11.41
C HIS A 115 -10.14 6.69 -11.29
N ARG A 116 -9.71 7.26 -10.16
CA ARG A 116 -9.74 8.69 -9.86
C ARG A 116 -8.34 9.13 -9.40
N GLN A 117 -7.70 9.97 -10.21
CA GLN A 117 -6.40 10.58 -9.85
C GLN A 117 -6.50 11.58 -8.70
N LYS A 118 -7.70 12.06 -8.35
CA LYS A 118 -7.92 12.98 -7.21
C LYS A 118 -7.90 12.28 -5.85
N ASP A 119 -8.05 10.95 -5.83
CA ASP A 119 -8.14 10.13 -4.62
C ASP A 119 -6.83 9.33 -4.39
N VAL A 120 -5.67 9.91 -4.75
CA VAL A 120 -4.32 9.33 -4.70
C VAL A 120 -3.37 10.25 -3.94
#